data_AF-A0A1B6JU34-F1
#
_entry.id   AF-A0A1B6JU34-F1
#
_cell.length_a   1.000
_cell.length_b   1.000
_cell.length_c   1.000
_cell.angle_alpha   90.00
_cell.angle_beta   90.00
_cell.angle_gamma   90.00
#
_symmetry.space_group_name_H-M   'P 1'
#
loop_
_entity.id
_entity.type
_entity.pdbx_description
1 polymer ?
#
loop_
_entity_poly.entity_id
_entity_poly.type
_entity_poly.pdbx_seq_one_letter_code
_entity_poly.pdbx_strand_id
1 'polypeptide(L)'
;GKQMMPFYVVEGVNPATRKKVAQILAHRVKGLYIVNQPRISLGPVQKDEEAKKAYYALSKYMIANKVQLSLFSKPIVTESYWTEHAAYIMGKVWEKAEKLPKPGAEVYRFPEDLLVPNITFAIFNTPPPRMGKKPSSTYLFEQRMLLVYKRFTGVNIHIIRFPESPKQIADKIDRFMYNRGQNYSSASKHFEITVLD
;
A
#
# COMPACT_ATOMS: atom_id res chain seq x y z
N GLY A 1 20.21 18.33 10.98
CA GLY A 1 20.49 17.11 10.21
C GLY A 1 19.86 17.21 8.83
N LYS A 2 20.43 16.55 7.81
CA LYS A 2 19.88 16.57 6.44
C LYS A 2 18.44 16.03 6.45
N GLN A 3 17.51 16.74 5.82
CA GLN A 3 16.13 16.28 5.69
C GLN A 3 16.09 15.01 4.83
N MET A 4 15.42 13.97 5.34
CA MET A 4 15.21 12.75 4.56
C MET A 4 14.22 13.02 3.42
N MET A 5 14.51 12.42 2.26
CA MET A 5 13.62 12.41 1.11
C MET A 5 12.37 11.56 1.39
N PRO A 6 11.26 11.77 0.68
CA PRO A 6 10.01 11.08 0.98
C PRO A 6 10.04 9.59 0.59
N PHE A 7 9.34 8.79 1.38
CA PHE A 7 9.08 7.37 1.16
C PHE A 7 7.59 7.16 0.82
N TYR A 8 7.34 6.61 -0.37
CA TYR A 8 6.00 6.27 -0.86
C TYR A 8 5.84 4.77 -1.03
N VAL A 9 4.64 4.28 -0.74
CA VAL A 9 4.25 2.88 -0.99
C VAL A 9 3.08 2.86 -1.97
N VAL A 10 3.11 1.93 -2.92
CA VAL A 10 1.95 1.61 -3.76
C VAL A 10 1.49 0.19 -3.43
N GLU A 11 0.21 0.06 -3.10
CA GLU A 11 -0.42 -1.19 -2.68
C GLU A 11 -1.69 -1.45 -3.49
N GLY A 12 -2.12 -2.71 -3.53
CA GLY A 12 -3.36 -3.11 -4.20
C GLY A 12 -3.38 -4.59 -4.54
N VAL A 13 -4.55 -5.10 -4.90
CA VAL A 13 -4.75 -6.55 -5.11
C VAL A 13 -4.14 -7.04 -6.43
N ASN A 14 -4.08 -6.19 -7.47
CA ASN A 14 -3.49 -6.55 -8.77
C ASN A 14 -1.97 -6.26 -8.82
N PRO A 15 -1.10 -7.28 -8.83
CA PRO A 15 0.35 -7.07 -8.80
C PRO A 15 0.92 -6.38 -10.03
N ALA A 16 0.29 -6.55 -11.21
CA ALA A 16 0.75 -5.93 -12.45
C ALA A 16 0.45 -4.43 -12.44
N THR A 17 -0.77 -4.04 -12.06
CA THR A 17 -1.16 -2.62 -11.90
C THR A 17 -0.28 -1.94 -10.86
N ARG A 18 -0.16 -2.54 -9.66
CA ARG A 18 0.66 -1.99 -8.57
C ARG A 18 2.10 -1.75 -8.99
N LYS A 19 2.76 -2.76 -9.57
CA LYS A 19 4.14 -2.64 -10.07
C LYS A 19 4.27 -1.50 -11.08
N LYS A 20 3.36 -1.43 -12.05
CA LYS A 20 3.42 -0.40 -13.11
C LYS A 20 3.21 1.01 -12.54
N VAL A 21 2.25 1.19 -11.64
CA VAL A 21 2.01 2.47 -10.96
C VAL A 21 3.23 2.87 -10.12
N ALA A 22 3.80 1.95 -9.35
CA ALA A 22 5.00 2.21 -8.54
C ALA A 22 6.20 2.66 -9.39
N GLN A 23 6.42 2.02 -10.55
CA GLN A 23 7.47 2.41 -11.49
C GLN A 23 7.23 3.79 -12.11
N ILE A 24 5.99 4.09 -12.52
CA ILE A 24 5.63 5.41 -13.06
C ILE A 24 5.83 6.48 -11.98
N LEU A 25 5.34 6.24 -10.77
CA LEU A 25 5.49 7.16 -9.64
C LEU A 25 6.97 7.39 -9.31
N ALA A 26 7.78 6.34 -9.22
CA ALA A 26 9.22 6.44 -8.97
C ALA A 26 9.92 7.35 -9.99
N HIS A 27 9.59 7.18 -11.27
CA HIS A 27 10.12 8.03 -12.34
C HIS A 27 9.70 9.49 -12.16
N ARG A 28 8.41 9.75 -11.88
CA ARG A 28 7.86 11.09 -11.71
C ARG A 28 8.43 11.82 -10.49
N VAL A 29 8.67 11.07 -9.40
CA VAL A 29 9.35 11.61 -8.20
C VAL A 29 10.86 11.74 -8.34
N LYS A 30 11.45 11.41 -9.51
CA LYS A 30 12.90 11.34 -9.70
C LYS A 30 13.58 10.47 -8.62
N GLY A 31 12.89 9.40 -8.21
CA GLY A 31 13.26 8.55 -7.08
C GLY A 31 13.72 7.16 -7.50
N LEU A 32 13.96 6.30 -6.50
CA LEU A 32 14.21 4.88 -6.72
C LEU A 32 12.94 4.07 -6.58
N TYR A 33 12.71 3.17 -7.52
CA TYR A 33 11.82 2.05 -7.34
C TYR A 33 12.57 0.90 -6.66
N ILE A 34 12.17 0.53 -5.44
CA ILE A 34 12.74 -0.62 -4.72
C ILE A 34 11.66 -1.70 -4.58
N VAL A 35 11.93 -2.87 -5.14
CA VAL A 35 11.04 -4.04 -5.04
C VAL A 35 11.15 -4.63 -3.63
N ASN A 36 10.02 -4.79 -2.94
CA ASN A 36 9.98 -5.39 -1.60
C ASN A 36 10.10 -6.94 -1.62
N GLN A 37 9.92 -7.57 -2.78
CA GLN A 37 9.85 -9.03 -2.87
C GLN A 37 10.94 -9.63 -3.77
N PRO A 38 11.76 -10.57 -3.26
CA PRO A 38 12.36 -11.59 -4.12
C PRO A 38 11.20 -12.47 -4.61
N ARG A 39 10.78 -12.30 -5.86
CA ARG A 39 9.68 -13.09 -6.47
C ARG A 39 10.10 -14.54 -6.80
N ILE A 40 11.30 -14.94 -6.41
CA ILE A 40 11.97 -16.15 -6.87
C ILE A 40 12.72 -16.74 -5.67
N SER A 41 12.60 -18.06 -5.49
CA SER A 41 13.33 -18.91 -4.52
C SER A 41 12.89 -18.93 -3.04
N LEU A 42 11.59 -18.92 -2.72
CA LEU A 42 11.16 -19.28 -1.36
C LEU A 42 11.32 -20.78 -1.02
N GLY A 43 11.57 -21.64 -2.03
CA GLY A 43 11.90 -23.05 -1.82
C GLY A 43 10.94 -23.75 -0.83
N PRO A 44 11.46 -24.47 0.18
CA PRO A 44 10.65 -25.15 1.20
C PRO A 44 9.68 -24.24 1.97
N VAL A 45 10.00 -22.94 2.15
CA VAL A 45 9.18 -21.97 2.89
C VAL A 45 7.81 -21.76 2.23
N GLN A 46 7.67 -22.03 0.92
CA GLN A 46 6.35 -21.91 0.27
C GLN A 46 5.35 -22.96 0.72
N LYS A 47 5.82 -24.11 1.23
CA LYS A 47 4.96 -25.24 1.60
C LYS A 47 4.34 -25.10 2.99
N ASP A 48 4.95 -24.28 3.84
CA ASP A 48 4.50 -23.99 5.19
C ASP A 48 3.87 -22.59 5.24
N GLU A 49 2.57 -22.53 5.49
CA GLU A 49 1.81 -21.28 5.51
C GLU A 49 2.19 -20.36 6.69
N GLU A 50 2.65 -20.89 7.82
CA GLU A 50 3.14 -20.09 8.94
C GLU A 50 4.51 -19.50 8.63
N ALA A 51 5.44 -20.33 8.13
CA ALA A 51 6.76 -19.88 7.72
C ALA A 51 6.68 -18.82 6.61
N LYS A 52 5.75 -18.99 5.66
CA LYS A 52 5.47 -18.01 4.61
C LYS A 52 4.96 -16.69 5.16
N LYS A 53 4.02 -16.70 6.11
CA LYS A 53 3.52 -15.47 6.78
C LYS A 53 4.64 -14.77 7.54
N ALA A 54 5.43 -15.52 8.31
CA ALA A 54 6.57 -14.99 9.06
C ALA A 54 7.62 -14.36 8.12
N TYR A 55 7.96 -15.04 7.03
CA TYR A 55 8.84 -14.51 5.99
C TYR A 55 8.30 -13.20 5.39
N TYR A 56 7.01 -13.16 5.04
CA TYR A 56 6.40 -11.96 4.50
C TYR A 56 6.37 -10.80 5.50
N ALA A 57 6.23 -11.07 6.80
CA ALA A 57 6.37 -10.06 7.85
C ALA A 57 7.83 -9.55 7.92
N LEU A 58 8.81 -10.46 8.00
CA LEU A 58 10.24 -10.13 8.06
C LEU A 58 10.70 -9.29 6.86
N SER A 59 10.23 -9.62 5.64
CA SER A 59 10.57 -8.84 4.43
C SER A 59 10.24 -7.34 4.56
N LYS A 60 9.24 -6.97 5.37
CA LYS A 60 8.87 -5.57 5.61
C LYS A 60 9.95 -4.81 6.37
N TYR A 61 10.60 -5.48 7.32
CA TYR A 61 11.74 -4.90 8.04
C TYR A 61 12.99 -4.84 7.15
N MET A 62 13.23 -5.86 6.32
CA MET A 62 14.35 -5.85 5.37
C MET A 62 14.26 -4.68 4.38
N ILE A 63 13.08 -4.46 3.77
CA ILE A 63 12.89 -3.33 2.86
C ILE A 63 12.95 -2.00 3.62
N ALA A 64 12.42 -1.92 4.85
CA ALA A 64 12.48 -0.71 5.68
C ALA A 64 13.92 -0.23 5.85
N ASN A 65 14.81 -1.16 6.22
CA ASN A 65 16.23 -0.87 6.38
C ASN A 65 16.87 -0.39 5.06
N LYS A 66 16.59 -1.07 3.94
CA LYS A 66 17.09 -0.67 2.62
C LYS A 66 16.56 0.71 2.19
N VAL A 67 15.29 1.01 2.46
CA VAL A 67 14.70 2.33 2.20
C VAL A 67 15.41 3.38 3.04
N GLN A 68 15.53 3.17 4.35
CA GLN A 68 16.11 4.13 5.29
C GLN A 68 17.53 4.56 4.88
N LEU A 69 18.37 3.61 4.45
CA LEU A 69 19.72 3.91 3.94
C LEU A 69 19.71 4.76 2.65
N SER A 70 18.63 4.68 1.86
CA SER A 70 18.50 5.37 0.57
C SER A 70 17.85 6.76 0.68
N LEU A 71 17.06 7.02 1.73
CA LEU A 71 16.28 8.25 1.92
C LEU A 71 17.15 9.52 2.05
N PHE A 72 18.45 9.40 2.30
CA PHE A 72 19.34 10.56 2.34
C PHE A 72 19.66 11.16 0.96
N SER A 73 19.32 10.45 -0.12
CA SER A 73 19.74 10.82 -1.49
C SER A 73 18.60 11.14 -2.44
N LYS A 74 17.48 10.40 -2.38
CA LYS A 74 16.36 10.56 -3.30
C LYS A 74 15.07 9.95 -2.76
N PRO A 75 13.89 10.36 -3.29
CA PRO A 75 12.63 9.75 -2.93
C PRO A 75 12.64 8.25 -3.21
N ILE A 76 11.93 7.48 -2.40
CA ILE A 76 11.84 6.02 -2.55
C ILE A 76 10.39 5.65 -2.79
N VAL A 77 10.15 4.76 -3.75
CA VAL A 77 8.84 4.15 -4.02
C VAL A 77 8.99 2.64 -3.94
N THR A 78 8.15 1.99 -3.15
CA THR A 78 8.09 0.51 -3.08
C THR A 78 6.70 -0.02 -3.40
N GLU A 79 6.63 -1.30 -3.76
CA GLU A 79 5.38 -2.03 -3.90
C GLU A 79 5.12 -2.90 -2.66
N SER A 80 3.85 -3.02 -2.25
CA SER A 80 3.37 -3.95 -1.20
C SER A 80 4.11 -3.82 0.13
N TYR A 81 3.63 -3.03 1.10
CA TYR A 81 4.28 -2.90 2.40
C TYR A 81 3.48 -3.59 3.52
N TRP A 82 3.52 -3.05 4.74
CA TRP A 82 2.88 -3.69 5.89
C TRP A 82 1.36 -3.71 5.77
N THR A 83 0.75 -2.61 5.36
CA THR A 83 -0.71 -2.46 5.30
C THR A 83 -1.36 -3.42 4.30
N GLU A 84 -0.74 -3.68 3.14
CA GLU A 84 -1.23 -4.69 2.19
C GLU A 84 -1.23 -6.08 2.79
N HIS A 85 -0.14 -6.47 3.45
CA HIS A 85 -0.02 -7.80 4.04
C HIS A 85 -0.97 -7.99 5.22
N ALA A 86 -1.04 -7.01 6.12
CA ALA A 86 -1.99 -7.00 7.22
C ALA A 86 -3.43 -7.09 6.70
N ALA A 87 -3.83 -6.20 5.78
CA ALA A 87 -5.19 -6.20 5.22
C ALA A 87 -5.54 -7.51 4.50
N TYR A 88 -4.58 -8.10 3.79
CA TYR A 88 -4.77 -9.40 3.15
C TYR A 88 -5.04 -10.50 4.17
N ILE A 89 -4.24 -10.61 5.23
CA ILE A 89 -4.44 -11.60 6.30
C ILE A 89 -5.79 -11.36 6.98
N MET A 90 -6.11 -10.13 7.36
CA MET A 90 -7.39 -9.82 8.01
C MET A 90 -8.59 -10.16 7.11
N GLY A 91 -8.52 -9.81 5.82
CA GLY A 91 -9.59 -10.13 4.87
C GLY A 91 -9.77 -11.61 4.57
N LYS A 92 -8.77 -12.45 4.92
CA LYS A 92 -8.82 -13.92 4.86
C LYS A 92 -9.33 -14.53 6.15
N VAL A 93 -8.83 -14.08 7.31
CA VAL A 93 -9.22 -14.58 8.63
C VAL A 93 -10.67 -14.25 8.95
N TRP A 94 -11.10 -13.02 8.66
CA TRP A 94 -12.48 -12.59 8.85
C TRP A 94 -13.21 -12.57 7.51
N GLU A 95 -13.79 -13.72 7.16
CA GLU A 95 -14.48 -13.95 5.88
C GLU A 95 -15.67 -13.02 5.63
N LYS A 96 -16.21 -12.40 6.71
CA LYS A 96 -17.32 -11.45 6.65
C LYS A 96 -16.93 -10.12 7.28
N ALA A 97 -17.42 -9.02 6.70
CA ALA A 97 -17.09 -7.66 7.11
C ALA A 97 -17.50 -7.35 8.56
N GLU A 98 -18.63 -7.90 9.00
CA GLU A 98 -19.16 -7.78 10.36
C GLU A 98 -18.30 -8.50 11.40
N LYS A 99 -17.44 -9.43 11.00
CA LYS A 99 -16.52 -10.14 11.89
C LYS A 99 -15.18 -9.42 12.07
N LEU A 100 -14.88 -8.40 11.27
CA LEU A 100 -13.64 -7.64 11.40
C LEU A 100 -13.60 -6.91 12.76
N PRO A 101 -12.42 -6.83 13.43
CA PRO A 101 -12.25 -6.08 14.66
C PRO A 101 -12.82 -4.65 14.59
N LYS A 102 -13.36 -4.14 15.69
CA LYS A 102 -13.97 -2.79 15.69
C LYS A 102 -12.92 -1.71 15.36
N PRO A 103 -13.30 -0.60 14.69
CA PRO A 103 -12.41 0.54 14.50
C PRO A 103 -11.73 0.96 15.81
N GLY A 104 -10.44 1.29 15.76
CA GLY A 104 -9.63 1.61 16.94
C GLY A 104 -8.99 0.42 17.66
N ALA A 105 -9.29 -0.82 17.26
CA ALA A 105 -8.58 -1.99 17.77
C ALA A 105 -7.07 -1.92 17.45
N GLU A 106 -6.23 -2.39 18.37
CA GLU A 106 -4.78 -2.37 18.27
C GLU A 106 -4.25 -3.01 16.99
N VAL A 107 -4.92 -4.04 16.48
CA VAL A 107 -4.55 -4.73 15.24
C VAL A 107 -4.46 -3.79 14.02
N TYR A 108 -5.12 -2.63 14.08
CA TYR A 108 -5.08 -1.60 13.04
C TYR A 108 -3.97 -0.56 13.22
N ARG A 109 -3.20 -0.61 14.31
CA ARG A 109 -2.05 0.28 14.49
C ARG A 109 -0.91 -0.15 13.59
N PHE A 110 -0.35 0.81 12.86
CA PHE A 110 0.91 0.61 12.16
C PHE A 110 2.02 0.32 13.20
N PRO A 111 2.94 -0.63 12.94
CA PRO A 111 3.97 -0.99 13.91
C PRO A 111 4.90 0.19 14.20
N GLU A 112 5.13 0.47 15.48
CA GLU A 112 5.94 1.61 15.93
C GLU A 112 7.43 1.45 15.58
N ASP A 113 7.89 0.21 15.42
CA ASP A 113 9.28 -0.14 15.10
C ASP A 113 9.56 -0.23 13.59
N LEU A 114 8.54 0.00 12.74
CA LEU A 114 8.64 -0.08 11.30
C LEU A 114 8.65 1.31 10.67
N LEU A 115 9.45 1.48 9.61
CA LEU A 115 9.57 2.77 8.91
C LEU A 115 8.22 3.19 8.30
N VAL A 116 7.60 4.23 8.87
CA VAL A 116 6.30 4.74 8.39
C VAL A 116 6.47 5.43 7.03
N PRO A 117 5.71 5.04 5.98
CA PRO A 117 5.68 5.78 4.72
C PRO A 117 5.12 7.18 4.89
N ASN A 118 5.64 8.15 4.13
CA ASN A 118 5.02 9.47 4.05
C ASN A 118 3.60 9.37 3.51
N ILE A 119 3.38 8.55 2.47
CA ILE A 119 2.07 8.25 1.89
C ILE A 119 2.05 6.81 1.34
N THR A 120 0.98 6.09 1.64
CA THR A 120 0.63 4.82 1.01
C THR A 120 -0.53 5.02 0.05
N PHE A 121 -0.35 4.70 -1.22
CA PHE A 121 -1.39 4.71 -2.25
C PHE A 121 -2.00 3.31 -2.36
N ALA A 122 -3.23 3.14 -1.89
CA ALA A 122 -3.94 1.85 -1.88
C ALA A 122 -4.95 1.77 -3.03
N ILE A 123 -4.71 0.89 -3.99
CA ILE A 123 -5.47 0.78 -5.25
C ILE A 123 -6.49 -0.37 -5.15
N PHE A 124 -7.77 -0.02 -5.33
CA PHE A 124 -8.91 -0.94 -5.39
C PHE A 124 -9.69 -0.72 -6.69
N ASN A 125 -9.32 -1.45 -7.73
CA ASN A 125 -9.81 -1.22 -9.09
C ASN A 125 -10.64 -2.39 -9.66
N THR A 126 -11.03 -3.39 -8.85
CA THR A 126 -11.98 -4.39 -9.32
C THR A 126 -13.34 -3.74 -9.55
N PRO A 127 -13.92 -3.84 -10.77
CA PRO A 127 -15.19 -3.21 -11.09
C PRO A 127 -16.33 -3.82 -10.25
N PRO A 128 -17.35 -3.02 -9.90
CA PRO A 128 -18.55 -3.54 -9.24
C PRO A 128 -19.27 -4.55 -10.14
N PRO A 129 -20.10 -5.44 -9.56
CA PRO A 129 -20.96 -6.30 -10.37
C PRO A 129 -21.84 -5.47 -11.30
N ARG A 130 -22.04 -5.96 -12.53
CA ARG A 130 -23.09 -5.44 -13.40
C ARG A 130 -24.45 -5.62 -12.73
N MET A 131 -25.40 -4.73 -13.04
CA MET A 131 -26.75 -4.81 -12.51
C MET A 131 -27.35 -6.22 -12.71
N GLY A 132 -27.94 -6.77 -11.65
CA GLY A 132 -28.51 -8.12 -11.65
C GLY A 132 -27.50 -9.28 -11.64
N LYS A 133 -26.19 -9.01 -11.55
CA LYS A 133 -25.14 -10.04 -11.41
C LYS A 133 -24.62 -10.10 -9.98
N LYS A 134 -24.27 -11.30 -9.53
CA LYS A 134 -23.60 -11.50 -8.24
C LYS A 134 -22.19 -10.89 -8.29
N PRO A 135 -21.70 -10.27 -7.20
CA PRO A 135 -20.33 -9.79 -7.12
C PRO A 135 -19.33 -10.96 -7.24
N SER A 136 -18.19 -10.71 -7.89
CA SER A 136 -17.11 -11.68 -7.93
C SER A 136 -16.48 -11.86 -6.55
N SER A 137 -15.86 -13.02 -6.32
CA SER A 137 -15.09 -13.28 -5.10
C SER A 137 -13.97 -12.25 -4.90
N THR A 138 -13.31 -11.84 -5.98
CA THR A 138 -12.30 -10.78 -5.99
C THR A 138 -12.87 -9.44 -5.55
N TYR A 139 -14.04 -9.04 -6.07
CA TYR A 139 -14.70 -7.80 -5.67
C TYR A 139 -15.03 -7.81 -4.18
N LEU A 140 -15.64 -8.90 -3.69
CA LEU A 140 -15.97 -9.04 -2.26
C LEU A 140 -14.73 -9.02 -1.37
N PHE A 141 -13.64 -9.66 -1.81
CA PHE A 141 -12.37 -9.65 -1.09
C PHE A 141 -11.76 -8.24 -1.05
N GLU A 142 -11.76 -7.52 -2.17
CA GLU A 142 -11.33 -6.12 -2.22
C GLU A 142 -12.18 -5.22 -1.33
N GLN A 143 -13.50 -5.41 -1.25
CA GLN A 143 -14.34 -4.64 -0.33
C GLN A 143 -13.98 -4.91 1.14
N ARG A 144 -13.65 -6.16 1.50
CA ARG A 144 -13.17 -6.47 2.86
C ARG A 144 -11.83 -5.81 3.16
N MET A 145 -10.87 -5.90 2.23
CA MET A 145 -9.60 -5.20 2.38
C MET A 145 -9.80 -3.69 2.50
N LEU A 146 -10.64 -3.09 1.66
CA LEU A 146 -10.95 -1.66 1.71
C LEU A 146 -11.48 -1.24 3.10
N LEU A 147 -12.33 -2.04 3.73
CA LEU A 147 -12.79 -1.79 5.09
C LEU A 147 -11.65 -1.84 6.12
N VAL A 148 -10.69 -2.75 5.96
CA VAL A 148 -9.49 -2.81 6.82
C VAL A 148 -8.61 -1.58 6.61
N TYR A 149 -8.38 -1.19 5.35
CA TYR A 149 -7.58 0.01 5.03
C TYR A 149 -8.15 1.28 5.65
N LYS A 150 -9.47 1.43 5.66
CA LYS A 150 -10.16 2.56 6.31
C LYS A 150 -10.02 2.59 7.83
N ARG A 151 -9.58 1.49 8.46
CA ARG A 151 -9.44 1.36 9.91
C ARG A 151 -8.00 1.51 10.38
N PHE A 152 -7.01 1.44 9.49
CA PHE A 152 -5.61 1.61 9.86
C PHE A 152 -5.34 2.98 10.49
N THR A 153 -4.43 3.00 11.45
CA THR A 153 -3.99 4.19 12.20
C THR A 153 -2.48 4.24 12.27
N GLY A 154 -1.90 5.43 12.47
CA GLY A 154 -0.44 5.61 12.53
C GLY A 154 0.26 5.60 11.15
N VAL A 155 -0.50 5.64 10.06
CA VAL A 155 0.00 5.68 8.68
C VAL A 155 -0.90 6.53 7.80
N ASN A 156 -0.30 7.25 6.85
CA ASN A 156 -1.04 8.07 5.89
C ASN A 156 -1.40 7.24 4.65
N ILE A 157 -2.68 7.05 4.39
CA ILE A 157 -3.19 6.22 3.29
C ILE A 157 -4.10 7.06 2.40
N HIS A 158 -3.80 7.07 1.10
CA HIS A 158 -4.67 7.59 0.07
C HIS A 158 -5.27 6.43 -0.74
N ILE A 159 -6.59 6.30 -0.70
CA ILE A 159 -7.32 5.22 -1.35
C ILE A 159 -7.72 5.66 -2.75
N ILE A 160 -7.36 4.87 -3.76
CA ILE A 160 -7.72 5.09 -5.17
C ILE A 160 -8.66 3.98 -5.60
N ARG A 161 -9.84 4.37 -6.10
CA ARG A 161 -10.89 3.45 -6.54
C ARG A 161 -11.15 3.58 -8.03
N PHE A 162 -11.94 2.65 -8.54
CA PHE A 162 -12.50 2.58 -9.91
C PHE A 162 -11.60 1.88 -10.93
N PRO A 163 -12.19 1.25 -11.97
CA PRO A 163 -11.42 0.54 -12.99
C PRO A 163 -10.67 1.54 -13.87
N GLU A 164 -9.39 1.73 -13.57
CA GLU A 164 -8.50 2.64 -14.28
C GLU A 164 -7.23 1.94 -14.74
N SER A 165 -6.67 2.43 -15.85
CA SER A 165 -5.34 1.99 -16.29
C SER A 165 -4.26 2.46 -15.30
N PRO A 166 -3.10 1.77 -15.23
CA PRO A 166 -1.97 2.21 -14.40
C PRO A 166 -1.54 3.67 -14.65
N LYS A 167 -1.65 4.16 -15.90
CA LYS A 167 -1.32 5.54 -16.23
C LYS A 167 -2.31 6.53 -15.59
N GLN A 168 -3.61 6.28 -15.72
CA GLN A 168 -4.65 7.13 -15.11
C GLN A 168 -4.53 7.17 -13.58
N ILE A 169 -4.24 6.03 -12.96
CA ILE A 169 -3.99 5.95 -11.51
C ILE A 169 -2.78 6.83 -11.14
N ALA A 170 -1.67 6.73 -11.88
CA ALA A 170 -0.50 7.57 -11.62
C ALA A 170 -0.81 9.06 -11.83
N ASP A 171 -1.60 9.43 -12.84
CA ASP A 171 -2.01 10.82 -13.09
C ASP A 171 -2.89 11.38 -11.97
N LYS A 172 -3.70 10.52 -11.31
CA LYS A 172 -4.43 10.91 -10.09
C LYS A 172 -3.49 11.10 -8.91
N ILE A 173 -2.51 10.22 -8.73
CA ILE A 173 -1.49 10.36 -7.69
C ILE A 173 -0.75 11.69 -7.87
N ASP A 174 -0.33 12.04 -9.08
CA ASP A 174 0.35 13.30 -9.33
C ASP A 174 -0.50 14.52 -8.97
N ARG A 175 -1.77 14.52 -9.40
CA ARG A 175 -2.69 15.62 -9.07
C ARG A 175 -2.89 15.75 -7.57
N PHE A 176 -3.05 14.62 -6.88
CA PHE A 176 -3.15 14.59 -5.42
C PHE A 176 -1.89 15.15 -4.75
N MET A 177 -0.71 14.74 -5.19
CA MET A 177 0.58 15.20 -4.67
C MET A 177 0.80 16.70 -4.91
N TYR A 178 0.48 17.16 -6.11
CA TYR A 178 0.57 18.56 -6.51
C TYR A 178 -0.32 19.46 -5.65
N ASN A 179 -1.59 19.09 -5.48
CA ASN A 179 -2.57 19.85 -4.71
C ASN A 179 -2.20 19.99 -3.23
N ARG A 180 -1.38 19.08 -2.69
CA ARG A 180 -0.95 19.10 -1.29
C ARG A 180 0.39 19.78 -1.04
N GLY A 181 0.97 20.42 -2.06
CA GLY A 181 2.31 20.99 -1.96
C GLY A 181 3.37 19.95 -1.62
N GLN A 182 3.08 18.66 -1.82
CA GLN A 182 4.03 17.54 -1.68
C GLN A 182 4.90 17.39 -2.93
N ASN A 183 5.03 18.49 -3.68
CA ASN A 183 5.85 18.53 -4.88
C ASN A 183 7.29 18.17 -4.55
N TYR A 184 7.94 17.63 -5.58
CA TYR A 184 9.19 16.89 -5.64
C TYR A 184 10.45 17.52 -5.01
N SER A 185 10.32 18.56 -4.18
CA SER A 185 11.39 19.15 -3.38
C SER A 185 10.97 19.75 -2.03
N SER A 186 9.73 19.62 -1.55
CA SER A 186 9.36 20.23 -0.26
C SER A 186 8.29 19.44 0.49
N ALA A 187 8.70 18.78 1.57
CA ALA A 187 7.81 18.16 2.53
C ALA A 187 7.05 19.24 3.31
N SER A 188 5.73 19.27 3.18
CA SER A 188 4.85 19.95 4.14
C SER A 188 4.17 18.90 5.04
N LYS A 189 4.20 19.14 6.36
CA LYS A 189 3.47 18.35 7.35
C LYS A 189 2.04 18.88 7.32
N HIS A 190 1.04 18.10 6.96
CA HIS A 190 -0.36 18.15 7.44
C HIS A 190 -1.09 16.92 6.88
N PHE A 191 -1.70 16.13 7.76
CA PHE A 191 -2.34 14.86 7.43
C PHE A 191 -3.85 15.07 7.32
N GLU A 192 -4.42 14.77 6.15
CA GLU A 192 -5.86 14.67 5.94
C GLU A 192 -6.16 13.41 5.13
N ILE A 193 -7.10 12.60 5.64
CA ILE A 193 -7.71 11.51 4.90
C ILE A 193 -8.69 12.14 3.93
N THR A 194 -8.34 12.17 2.64
CA THR A 194 -9.29 12.53 1.59
C THR A 194 -9.82 11.26 0.96
N VAL A 195 -11.10 10.98 1.23
CA VAL A 195 -11.91 10.14 0.37
C VAL A 195 -12.43 11.05 -0.72
N LEU A 196 -11.98 10.86 -1.97
CA LEU A 196 -12.60 11.51 -3.11
C LEU A 196 -13.76 10.62 -3.56
N ASP A 197 -14.96 11.18 -3.60
CA ASP A 197 -16.17 10.57 -4.18
C ASP A 197 -16.02 10.36 -5.70
#